data_AF-A0A3N5P800-F1
#
_entry.id   AF-A0A3N5P800-F1
#
_cell.length_a   1.000
_cell.length_b   1.000
_cell.length_c   1.000
_cell.angle_alpha   90.00
_cell.angle_beta   90.00
_cell.angle_gamma   90.00
#
_symmetry.space_group_name_H-M   'P 1'
#
loop_
_entity.id
_entity.type
_entity.pdbx_description
1 polymer ?
#
loop_
_entity_poly.entity_id
_entity_poly.type
_entity_poly.pdbx_seq_one_letter_code
_entity_poly.pdbx_strand_id
1 'polypeptide(L)'
;MLLGFLENEAFKGPSVRSFTSKDLWEIYAVRASLESLAAREAAVRLTPENAVQLRCILDKMILAAQNQDQTEMVRLDNEFHETIIKISGNQVLYQLWQNLRFGYWTIVTTRMLSYDLEELARRHETLLEAVHSRNPQRAMAAMQHHIEDLGRPPQGPDP
;
A
#
# COMPACT_ATOMS: atom_id res chain seq x y z
N MET A 1 5.23 7.64 20.04
CA MET A 1 4.84 8.66 19.04
C MET A 1 5.99 8.79 18.05
N LEU A 2 6.11 7.87 17.07
CA LEU A 2 7.35 7.68 16.31
C LEU A 2 7.44 8.53 15.02
N LEU A 3 6.35 9.17 14.60
CA LEU A 3 6.26 9.82 13.29
C LEU A 3 5.71 11.25 13.31
N GLY A 4 5.54 11.87 14.48
CA GLY A 4 5.21 13.32 14.54
C GLY A 4 3.96 13.73 13.74
N PHE A 5 2.93 12.88 13.68
CA PHE A 5 1.69 13.15 12.92
C PHE A 5 0.75 14.16 13.59
N LEU A 6 1.13 14.68 14.76
CA LEU A 6 0.38 15.69 15.49
C LEU A 6 1.35 16.82 15.86
N GLU A 7 1.20 17.96 15.20
CA GLU A 7 1.75 19.21 15.70
C GLU A 7 0.77 19.77 16.72
N ASN A 8 1.18 19.77 17.99
CA ASN A 8 0.41 20.41 19.05
C ASN A 8 0.90 21.85 19.18
N GLU A 9 0.39 22.75 18.34
CA GLU A 9 0.54 24.19 18.58
C GLU A 9 -0.36 24.57 19.76
N ALA A 10 0.25 25.04 20.86
CA ALA A 10 -0.52 25.57 21.97
C ALA A 10 -1.51 26.63 21.45
N PHE A 11 -2.80 26.46 21.78
CA PHE A 11 -3.93 27.32 21.42
C PHE A 11 -4.52 27.22 19.99
N LYS A 12 -4.14 26.22 19.18
CA LYS A 12 -4.92 25.83 17.99
C LYS A 12 -5.32 24.36 18.10
N GLY A 13 -6.57 24.04 17.76
CA GLY A 13 -7.03 22.64 17.69
C GLY A 13 -6.18 21.80 16.72
N PRO A 14 -6.33 20.47 16.72
CA PRO A 14 -5.50 19.59 15.89
C PRO A 14 -5.55 20.01 14.41
N SER A 15 -4.38 20.32 13.83
CA SER A 15 -4.24 20.58 12.40
C SER A 15 -3.89 19.29 11.66
N VAL A 16 -4.49 19.08 10.49
CA VAL A 16 -4.07 18.01 9.58
C VAL A 16 -2.83 18.50 8.85
N ARG A 17 -1.66 17.89 9.10
CA ARG A 17 -0.45 18.19 8.36
C ARG A 17 -0.67 17.86 6.87
N SER A 18 -0.48 18.84 5.99
CA SER A 18 -0.41 18.58 4.55
C SER A 18 0.90 17.88 4.22
N PHE A 19 0.86 16.88 3.34
CA PHE A 19 2.06 16.19 2.88
C PHE A 19 2.62 16.88 1.63
N THR A 20 3.93 17.12 1.60
CA THR A 20 4.63 17.56 0.40
C THR A 20 4.93 16.38 -0.53
N SER A 21 5.12 16.62 -1.83
CA SER A 21 5.56 15.58 -2.79
C SER A 21 6.78 14.79 -2.30
N LYS A 22 7.71 15.48 -1.62
CA LYS A 22 8.89 14.89 -1.00
C LYS A 22 8.53 13.94 0.15
N ASP A 23 7.68 14.38 1.10
CA ASP A 23 7.22 13.51 2.18
C ASP A 23 6.58 12.23 1.63
N LEU A 24 5.82 12.35 0.53
CA LEU A 24 5.18 11.20 -0.11
C LEU A 24 6.19 10.23 -0.70
N TRP A 25 7.19 10.74 -1.41
CA TRP A 25 8.25 9.93 -1.97
C TRP A 25 9.05 9.18 -0.89
N GLU A 26 9.42 9.87 0.20
CA GLU A 26 10.13 9.26 1.33
C GLU A 26 9.29 8.15 2.01
N ILE A 27 7.99 8.40 2.21
CA ILE A 27 7.07 7.38 2.76
C ILE A 27 6.99 6.16 1.84
N TYR A 28 6.84 6.37 0.53
CA TYR A 28 6.73 5.27 -0.43
C TYR A 28 8.02 4.46 -0.55
N ALA A 29 9.20 5.08 -0.45
CA ALA A 29 10.47 4.36 -0.43
C ALA A 29 10.60 3.43 0.79
N VAL A 30 10.19 3.90 1.98
CA VAL A 30 10.16 3.08 3.20
C VAL A 30 9.11 1.99 3.09
N ARG A 31 7.91 2.31 2.59
CA ARG A 31 6.85 1.31 2.36
C ARG A 31 7.31 0.23 1.39
N ALA A 32 7.92 0.59 0.27
CA ALA A 32 8.41 -0.37 -0.72
C ALA A 32 9.38 -1.36 -0.06
N SER A 33 10.30 -0.85 0.77
CA SER A 33 11.27 -1.67 1.51
C SER A 33 10.61 -2.62 2.52
N LEU A 34 9.62 -2.14 3.27
CA LEU A 34 8.92 -2.97 4.27
C LEU A 34 8.02 -4.00 3.58
N GLU A 35 7.25 -3.58 2.60
CA GLU A 35 6.25 -4.43 1.96
C GLU A 35 6.90 -5.47 1.04
N SER A 36 8.03 -5.15 0.38
CA SER A 36 8.78 -6.14 -0.40
C SER A 36 9.40 -7.23 0.47
N LEU A 37 9.91 -6.87 1.66
CA LEU A 37 10.34 -7.85 2.66
C LEU A 37 9.16 -8.72 3.10
N ALA A 38 8.00 -8.12 3.39
CA ALA A 38 6.80 -8.86 3.76
C ALA A 38 6.34 -9.82 2.67
N ALA A 39 6.33 -9.38 1.39
CA ALA A 39 5.94 -10.22 0.26
C ALA A 39 6.87 -11.42 0.07
N ARG A 40 8.18 -11.21 0.24
CA ARG A 40 9.19 -12.28 0.23
C ARG A 40 8.89 -13.35 1.29
N GLU A 41 8.61 -12.92 2.51
CA GLU A 41 8.31 -13.81 3.64
C GLU A 41 6.93 -14.46 3.52
N ALA A 42 5.94 -13.73 2.98
CA ALA A 42 4.60 -14.24 2.75
C ALA A 42 4.58 -15.35 1.69
N ALA A 43 5.40 -15.24 0.64
CA ALA A 43 5.48 -16.24 -0.42
C ALA A 43 5.89 -17.63 0.10
N VAL A 44 6.68 -17.71 1.18
CA VAL A 44 7.06 -19.00 1.80
C VAL A 44 6.06 -19.50 2.84
N ARG A 45 5.22 -18.61 3.38
CA ARG A 45 4.24 -18.90 4.45
C ARG A 45 2.80 -19.03 3.95
N LEU A 46 2.54 -18.74 2.67
CA LEU A 46 1.20 -18.70 2.10
C LEU A 46 0.45 -20.04 2.25
N THR A 47 -0.66 -20.01 2.99
CA THR A 47 -1.59 -21.14 3.09
C THR A 47 -2.69 -21.05 2.02
N PRO A 48 -3.39 -22.17 1.71
CA PRO A 48 -4.54 -22.14 0.81
C PRO A 48 -5.64 -21.17 1.26
N GLU A 49 -5.89 -21.07 2.56
CA GLU A 49 -6.90 -20.18 3.14
C GLU A 49 -6.52 -18.71 2.92
N ASN A 50 -5.26 -18.36 3.15
CA ASN A 50 -4.75 -17.01 2.89
C ASN A 50 -4.75 -16.67 1.40
N ALA A 51 -4.46 -17.63 0.54
CA ALA A 51 -4.53 -17.47 -0.91
C ALA A 51 -5.97 -17.11 -1.37
N VAL A 52 -6.96 -17.84 -0.87
CA VAL A 52 -8.39 -17.56 -1.14
C VAL A 52 -8.79 -16.19 -0.57
N GLN A 53 -8.33 -15.83 0.63
CA GLN A 53 -8.61 -14.54 1.22
C GLN A 53 -8.08 -13.39 0.36
N LEU A 54 -6.82 -13.44 -0.07
CA LEU A 54 -6.22 -12.41 -0.93
C LEU A 54 -6.96 -12.28 -2.27
N ARG A 55 -7.36 -13.41 -2.88
CA ARG A 55 -8.18 -13.41 -4.10
C ARG A 55 -9.51 -12.70 -3.87
N CYS A 56 -10.22 -13.03 -2.79
CA CYS A 56 -11.50 -12.42 -2.45
C CYS A 56 -11.39 -10.90 -2.24
N ILE A 57 -10.33 -10.44 -1.58
CA ILE A 57 -10.07 -8.99 -1.40
C ILE A 57 -9.85 -8.33 -2.76
N LEU A 58 -9.03 -8.93 -3.64
CA LEU A 58 -8.76 -8.40 -4.97
C LEU A 58 -10.02 -8.33 -5.84
N ASP A 59 -10.84 -9.37 -5.85
CA ASP A 59 -12.06 -9.40 -6.66
C ASP A 59 -13.04 -8.30 -6.20
N LYS A 60 -13.16 -8.06 -4.89
CA LYS A 60 -13.93 -6.94 -4.33
C LYS A 60 -13.34 -5.58 -4.71
N MET A 61 -12.01 -5.47 -4.72
CA MET A 61 -11.32 -4.21 -5.04
C MET A 61 -11.56 -3.82 -6.49
N ILE A 62 -11.49 -4.80 -7.40
CA ILE A 62 -11.81 -4.60 -8.83
C ILE A 62 -13.28 -4.20 -8.99
N LEU A 63 -14.21 -4.85 -8.28
CA LEU A 63 -15.63 -4.48 -8.32
C LEU A 63 -15.87 -3.06 -7.80
N ALA A 64 -15.21 -2.66 -6.70
CA ALA A 64 -15.30 -1.29 -6.17
C ALA A 64 -14.78 -0.27 -7.20
N ALA A 65 -13.65 -0.56 -7.86
CA ALA A 65 -13.11 0.26 -8.92
C ALA A 65 -14.05 0.41 -10.12
N GLN A 66 -14.66 -0.70 -10.58
CA GLN A 66 -15.64 -0.70 -11.67
C GLN A 66 -16.88 0.14 -11.34
N ASN A 67 -17.30 0.14 -10.08
CA ASN A 67 -18.40 0.96 -9.58
C ASN A 67 -18.01 2.41 -9.26
N GLN A 68 -16.75 2.80 -9.52
CA GLN A 68 -16.20 4.11 -9.17
C GLN A 68 -16.28 4.42 -7.66
N ASP A 69 -16.34 3.38 -6.82
CA ASP A 69 -16.28 3.52 -5.36
C ASP A 69 -14.83 3.61 -4.89
N GLN A 70 -14.29 4.83 -5.00
CA GLN A 70 -12.94 5.14 -4.60
C GLN A 70 -12.67 4.80 -3.13
N THR A 71 -13.64 5.05 -2.25
CA THR A 71 -13.46 4.86 -0.81
C THR A 71 -13.29 3.39 -0.48
N GLU A 72 -14.16 2.55 -1.03
CA GLU A 72 -14.08 1.11 -0.81
C GLU A 72 -12.84 0.50 -1.47
N MET A 73 -12.46 0.98 -2.66
CA MET A 73 -11.26 0.53 -3.35
C MET A 73 -9.99 0.81 -2.52
N VAL A 74 -9.83 2.04 -2.01
CA VAL A 74 -8.71 2.43 -1.11
C VAL A 74 -8.71 1.58 0.17
N ARG A 75 -9.88 1.27 0.72
CA ARG A 75 -10.00 0.42 1.91
C ARG A 75 -9.52 -1.01 1.62
N LEU A 76 -9.91 -1.57 0.48
CA LEU A 76 -9.57 -2.93 0.06
C LEU A 76 -8.10 -3.07 -0.36
N ASP A 77 -7.52 -2.05 -1.00
CA ASP A 77 -6.08 -2.00 -1.27
C ASP A 77 -5.28 -2.09 0.05
N ASN A 78 -5.60 -1.24 1.03
CA ASN A 78 -4.97 -1.33 2.35
C ASN A 78 -5.13 -2.71 2.99
N GLU A 79 -6.33 -3.30 2.89
CA GLU A 79 -6.61 -4.64 3.42
C GLU A 79 -5.77 -5.73 2.72
N PHE A 80 -5.56 -5.60 1.41
CA PHE A 80 -4.73 -6.51 0.62
C PHE A 80 -3.27 -6.47 1.09
N HIS A 81 -2.68 -5.28 1.16
CA HIS A 81 -1.31 -5.08 1.62
C HIS A 81 -1.13 -5.52 3.09
N GLU A 82 -2.07 -5.15 3.97
CA GLU A 82 -2.07 -5.58 5.37
C GLU A 82 -2.12 -7.10 5.50
N THR A 83 -2.89 -7.77 4.64
CA THR A 83 -3.00 -9.24 4.63
C THR A 83 -1.67 -9.88 4.26
N ILE A 84 -0.98 -9.40 3.22
CA ILE A 84 0.38 -9.89 2.87
C ILE A 84 1.35 -9.72 4.04
N ILE A 85 1.31 -8.56 4.69
CA ILE A 85 2.15 -8.27 5.85
C ILE A 85 1.85 -9.23 7.01
N LYS A 86 0.59 -9.54 7.29
CA LYS A 86 0.25 -10.52 8.34
C LYS A 86 0.75 -11.91 7.99
N ILE A 87 0.64 -12.34 6.74
CA ILE A 87 1.13 -13.65 6.26
C ILE A 87 2.66 -13.78 6.42
N SER A 88 3.41 -12.67 6.31
CA SER A 88 4.87 -12.67 6.57
C SER A 88 5.24 -13.21 7.97
N GLY A 89 4.35 -13.06 8.95
CA GLY A 89 4.60 -13.41 10.35
C GLY A 89 5.59 -12.48 11.06
N ASN A 90 6.01 -11.37 10.43
CA ASN A 90 6.98 -10.45 10.99
C ASN A 90 6.28 -9.32 11.77
N GLN A 91 6.16 -9.53 13.08
CA GLN A 91 5.42 -8.62 13.97
C GLN A 91 6.04 -7.21 14.03
N VAL A 92 7.37 -7.10 13.95
CA VAL A 92 8.07 -5.81 13.96
C VAL A 92 7.75 -5.03 12.67
N LEU A 93 7.80 -5.70 11.52
CA LEU A 93 7.43 -5.12 10.24
C LEU A 93 5.98 -4.63 10.26
N TYR A 94 5.05 -5.45 10.75
CA TYR A 94 3.65 -5.06 10.86
C TYR A 94 3.44 -3.80 11.72
N GLN A 95 4.11 -3.69 12.86
CA GLN A 95 4.04 -2.51 13.72
C GLN A 95 4.60 -1.26 13.05
N LEU A 96 5.72 -1.38 12.32
CA LEU A 96 6.31 -0.25 11.58
C LEU A 96 5.37 0.20 10.45
N TRP A 97 4.83 -0.75 9.68
CA TRP A 97 3.91 -0.47 8.59
C TRP A 97 2.62 0.23 9.06
N GLN A 98 2.06 -0.20 10.20
CA GLN A 98 0.86 0.43 10.78
C GLN A 98 1.03 1.94 11.00
N ASN A 99 2.23 2.40 11.35
CA ASN A 99 2.47 3.83 11.53
C ASN A 99 2.51 4.60 10.20
N LEU A 100 2.78 3.94 9.07
CA LEU A 100 2.82 4.57 7.74
C LEU A 100 1.44 4.57 7.04
N ARG A 101 0.47 3.81 7.58
CA ARG A 101 -0.88 3.68 7.02
C ARG A 101 -1.66 5.01 6.96
N PHE A 102 -1.39 5.97 7.84
CA PHE A 102 -2.11 7.26 7.84
C PHE A 102 -1.75 8.17 6.65
N GLY A 103 -0.52 8.08 6.13
CA GLY A 103 -0.16 8.81 4.90
C GLY A 103 -0.81 8.22 3.65
N TYR A 104 -1.17 6.93 3.68
CA TYR A 104 -1.70 6.18 2.54
C TYR A 104 -2.95 6.82 1.93
N TRP A 105 -3.96 7.13 2.75
CA TRP A 105 -5.28 7.60 2.29
C TRP A 105 -5.17 8.93 1.51
N THR A 106 -4.40 9.89 2.00
CA THR A 106 -4.20 11.18 1.35
C THR A 106 -3.48 11.03 0.00
N ILE A 107 -2.55 10.09 -0.09
CA ILE A 107 -1.72 9.92 -1.30
C ILE A 107 -2.49 9.20 -2.38
N VAL A 108 -3.15 8.10 -2.03
CA VAL A 108 -3.87 7.28 -3.00
C VAL A 108 -5.05 8.05 -3.55
N THR A 109 -5.78 8.81 -2.74
CA THR A 109 -6.83 9.70 -3.24
C THR A 109 -6.31 10.81 -4.17
N THR A 110 -5.14 11.39 -3.86
CA THR A 110 -4.51 12.39 -4.74
C THR A 110 -4.04 11.79 -6.08
N ARG A 111 -3.45 10.59 -6.06
CA ARG A 111 -2.95 9.92 -7.27
C ARG A 111 -4.06 9.33 -8.12
N MET A 112 -5.15 8.86 -7.52
CA MET A 112 -6.33 8.34 -8.22
C MET A 112 -6.98 9.36 -9.15
N LEU A 113 -6.75 10.67 -8.97
CA LEU A 113 -7.20 11.69 -9.93
C LEU A 113 -6.51 11.57 -11.30
N SER A 114 -5.38 10.88 -11.37
CA SER A 114 -4.56 10.72 -12.58
C SER A 114 -4.59 9.31 -13.16
N TYR A 115 -5.24 8.35 -12.49
CA TYR A 115 -5.28 6.95 -12.91
C TYR A 115 -6.71 6.46 -13.10
N ASP A 116 -6.90 5.58 -14.07
CA ASP A 116 -8.11 4.77 -14.12
C ASP A 116 -8.17 3.84 -12.90
N LEU A 117 -9.30 3.82 -12.20
CA LEU A 117 -9.44 3.06 -10.95
C LEU A 117 -9.33 1.56 -11.18
N GLU A 118 -9.84 1.07 -12.32
CA GLU A 118 -9.80 -0.36 -12.64
C GLU A 118 -8.38 -0.80 -12.98
N GLU A 119 -7.65 0.00 -13.77
CA GLU A 119 -6.22 -0.22 -14.02
C GLU A 119 -5.43 -0.27 -12.70
N LEU A 120 -5.69 0.67 -11.80
CA LEU A 120 -5.03 0.73 -10.49
C LEU A 120 -5.31 -0.52 -9.65
N ALA A 121 -6.56 -0.98 -9.60
CA ALA A 121 -6.94 -2.22 -8.91
C ALA A 121 -6.27 -3.45 -9.56
N ARG A 122 -6.30 -3.58 -10.89
CA ARG A 122 -5.78 -4.76 -11.62
C ARG A 122 -4.28 -4.95 -11.49
N ARG A 123 -3.50 -3.91 -11.18
CA ARG A 123 -2.06 -4.04 -10.86
C ARG A 123 -1.77 -5.04 -9.73
N HIS A 124 -2.75 -5.31 -8.86
CA HIS A 124 -2.63 -6.29 -7.79
C HIS A 124 -2.76 -7.76 -8.25
N GLU A 125 -3.25 -8.02 -9.47
CA GLU A 125 -3.25 -9.37 -10.05
C GLU A 125 -1.81 -9.91 -10.15
N THR A 126 -0.89 -9.09 -10.67
CA THR A 126 0.55 -9.40 -10.75
C THR A 126 1.16 -9.69 -9.38
N LEU A 127 0.80 -8.92 -8.34
CA LEU A 127 1.26 -9.16 -6.97
C LEU A 127 0.76 -10.50 -6.45
N LEU A 128 -0.52 -10.76 -6.64
CA LEU A 128 -1.15 -11.98 -6.16
C LEU A 128 -0.51 -13.22 -6.81
N GLU A 129 -0.28 -13.17 -8.11
CA GLU A 129 0.44 -14.22 -8.84
C GLU A 129 1.88 -14.40 -8.33
N ALA A 130 2.59 -13.31 -8.06
CA ALA A 130 3.96 -13.38 -7.56
C ALA A 130 4.02 -14.05 -6.18
N VAL A 131 3.11 -13.72 -5.27
CA VAL A 131 3.00 -14.37 -3.95
C VAL A 131 2.57 -15.84 -4.09
N HIS A 132 1.61 -16.14 -4.98
CA HIS A 132 1.15 -17.50 -5.26
C HIS A 132 2.23 -18.41 -5.85
N SER A 133 3.17 -17.84 -6.60
CA SER A 133 4.26 -18.61 -7.21
C SER A 133 5.20 -19.26 -6.18
N ARG A 134 5.08 -18.90 -4.90
CA ARG A 134 5.97 -19.32 -3.80
C ARG A 134 7.46 -19.08 -4.10
N ASN A 135 7.75 -18.12 -4.98
CA ASN A 135 9.09 -17.65 -5.30
C ASN A 135 9.35 -16.34 -4.52
N PRO A 136 10.16 -16.37 -3.45
CA PRO A 136 10.35 -15.21 -2.57
C PRO A 136 10.94 -14.00 -3.30
N GLN A 137 11.88 -14.21 -4.22
CA GLN A 137 12.53 -13.15 -4.98
C GLN A 137 11.56 -12.50 -5.97
N ARG A 138 10.70 -13.31 -6.61
CA ARG A 138 9.65 -12.79 -7.50
C ARG A 138 8.63 -11.95 -6.73
N ALA A 139 8.18 -12.43 -5.56
CA ALA A 139 7.24 -11.70 -4.72
C ALA A 139 7.84 -10.38 -4.21
N MET A 140 9.10 -10.39 -3.79
CA MET A 140 9.84 -9.20 -3.36
C MET A 140 9.90 -8.15 -4.48
N ALA A 141 10.36 -8.56 -5.67
CA ALA A 141 10.54 -7.65 -6.80
C ALA A 141 9.20 -7.08 -7.29
N ALA A 142 8.15 -7.91 -7.36
CA ALA A 142 6.82 -7.46 -7.77
C ALA A 142 6.25 -6.41 -6.80
N MET A 143 6.38 -6.64 -5.49
CA MET A 143 5.90 -5.71 -4.47
C MET A 143 6.69 -4.41 -4.45
N GLN A 144 8.02 -4.48 -4.58
CA GLN A 144 8.87 -3.28 -4.66
C GLN A 144 8.42 -2.39 -5.82
N HIS A 145 8.31 -2.96 -7.03
CA HIS A 145 7.89 -2.23 -8.22
C HIS A 145 6.49 -1.64 -8.09
N HIS A 146 5.53 -2.42 -7.57
CA HIS A 146 4.15 -1.97 -7.38
C HIS A 146 4.04 -0.72 -6.50
N ILE A 147 4.80 -0.67 -5.40
CA ILE A 147 4.79 0.48 -4.48
C ILE A 147 5.56 1.66 -5.10
N GLU A 148 6.76 1.44 -5.63
CA GLU A 148 7.59 2.52 -6.20
C GLU A 148 6.91 3.25 -7.35
N ASP A 149 6.19 2.54 -8.22
CA ASP A 149 5.47 3.14 -9.34
C ASP A 149 4.44 4.18 -8.91
N LEU A 150 3.78 3.97 -7.76
CA LEU A 150 2.84 4.93 -7.17
C LEU A 150 3.55 6.07 -6.42
N GLY A 151 4.71 5.76 -5.82
CA GLY A 151 5.52 6.72 -5.07
C GLY A 151 6.28 7.72 -5.94
N ARG A 152 6.45 7.44 -7.23
CA ARG A 152 7.24 8.28 -8.13
C ARG A 152 6.59 9.66 -8.30
N PRO A 153 7.31 10.77 -8.08
CA PRO A 153 6.77 12.10 -8.38
C PRO A 153 6.42 12.19 -9.89
N PRO A 154 5.38 12.95 -10.27
CA PRO A 154 5.13 13.27 -11.68
C PRO A 154 6.40 13.88 -12.29
N GLN A 155 6.77 13.51 -13.53
CA GLN A 155 7.90 14.16 -14.19
C GLN A 155 7.51 15.60 -14.58
N GLY A 156 8.03 16.57 -13.83
CA GLY A 156 7.84 18.00 -14.05
C GLY A 156 8.52 18.80 -12.94
N PRO A 157 8.88 20.08 -13.15
CA PRO A 157 9.44 20.90 -12.08
C PRO A 157 8.41 21.01 -10.95
N ASP A 158 8.84 20.80 -9.70
CA ASP A 158 8.04 21.13 -8.52
C ASP A 158 7.55 22.59 -8.63
N PRO A 159 6.30 22.90 -8.26
CA PRO A 159 5.79 24.27 -8.24
C PRO A 159 6.48 25.16 -7.20
#